data_AF-A0A8H4SQ96-F1
#
_entry.id   AF-A0A8H4SQ96-F1
#
_cell.length_a   1.000
_cell.length_b   1.000
_cell.length_c   1.000
_cell.angle_alpha   90.00
_cell.angle_beta   90.00
_cell.angle_gamma   90.00
#
_symmetry.space_group_name_H-M   'P 1'
#
loop_
_entity.id
_entity.type
_entity.pdbx_description
1 polymer ?
#
loop_
_entity_poly.entity_id
_entity_poly.type
_entity_poly.pdbx_seq_one_letter_code
_entity_poly.pdbx_strand_id
1 'polypeptide(L)'
;GWAEKKSVEDLWSDLYAELGQLSLAKDAPYAARNDFETALTHAPNHPSAIVGLSNILLDIYSEDLLPPSPIPPLEDSLLHLNLRNTNSSSSRQAVSPLPSTPLGLGPSANPQSTPITPDLDDDELPVAYKATRLPLVDRLAARDRAYALLSTLTKLGSSWNSSEAWFTLGRAYEESGQPDKAKEVLWWCVELEEGTGVRDWRCLTGGGYII
;
A
#
# COMPACT_ATOMS: atom_id res chain seq x y z
N GLY A 1 -6.46 11.94 32.53
CA GLY A 1 -7.39 12.91 33.18
C GLY A 1 -8.62 13.04 32.31
N TRP A 2 -9.80 13.35 32.85
CA TRP A 2 -11.09 13.35 32.12
C TRP A 2 -11.27 14.55 31.17
N ALA A 3 -10.16 15.04 30.63
CA ALA A 3 -10.01 16.09 29.63
C ALA A 3 -8.55 16.02 29.13
N GLU A 4 -8.11 14.85 28.68
CA GLU A 4 -6.81 14.74 28.01
C GLU A 4 -6.94 15.50 26.69
N LYS A 5 -6.25 16.63 26.61
CA LYS A 5 -6.18 17.42 25.38
C LYS A 5 -5.44 16.56 24.37
N LYS A 6 -6.08 16.27 23.23
CA LYS A 6 -5.42 15.63 22.10
C LYS A 6 -4.14 16.41 21.79
N SER A 7 -3.03 15.68 21.66
CA SER A 7 -1.78 16.31 21.23
C SER A 7 -1.91 16.74 19.77
N VAL A 8 -1.08 17.70 19.34
CA VAL A 8 -1.01 18.08 17.92
C VAL A 8 -0.69 16.86 17.05
N GLU A 9 0.06 15.91 17.58
CA GLU A 9 0.39 14.66 16.92
C GLU A 9 -0.83 13.76 16.71
N ASP A 10 -1.69 13.63 17.74
CA ASP A 10 -2.95 12.91 17.60
C ASP A 10 -3.86 13.55 16.54
N LEU A 11 -3.84 14.88 16.44
CA LEU A 11 -4.61 15.60 15.41
C LEU A 11 -4.08 15.34 13.99
N TRP A 12 -2.76 15.29 13.81
CA TRP A 12 -2.17 14.89 12.53
C TRP A 12 -2.52 13.44 12.20
N SER A 13 -2.48 12.54 13.19
CA SER A 13 -2.89 11.15 12.99
C SER A 13 -4.36 11.03 12.57
N ASP A 14 -5.27 11.74 13.26
CA ASP A 14 -6.69 11.82 12.90
C ASP A 14 -6.86 12.32 11.46
N LEU A 15 -6.17 13.41 11.08
CA LEU A 15 -6.25 14.00 9.74
C LEU A 15 -5.82 13.00 8.65
N TYR A 16 -4.68 12.35 8.82
CA TYR A 16 -4.17 11.40 7.84
C TYR A 16 -5.01 10.12 7.78
N ALA A 17 -5.60 9.70 8.89
CA ALA A 17 -6.55 8.58 8.89
C ALA A 17 -7.82 8.91 8.09
N GLU A 18 -8.38 10.11 8.26
CA GLU A 18 -9.53 10.58 7.47
C GLU A 18 -9.16 10.75 5.99
N LEU A 19 -7.95 11.25 5.70
CA LEU A 19 -7.45 11.34 4.33
C LEU A 19 -7.35 9.96 3.68
N GLY A 20 -6.83 8.97 4.41
CA GLY A 20 -6.75 7.59 3.94
C GLY A 20 -8.12 7.00 3.65
N GLN A 21 -9.12 7.23 4.51
CA GLN A 21 -10.51 6.82 4.27
C GLN A 21 -11.11 7.50 3.03
N LEU A 22 -10.83 8.79 2.84
CA LEU A 22 -11.25 9.54 1.66
C LEU A 22 -10.56 9.04 0.38
N SER A 23 -9.30 8.62 0.47
CA SER A 23 -8.56 7.99 -0.63
C SER A 23 -9.13 6.62 -0.99
N LEU A 24 -9.56 5.82 -0.02
CA LEU A 24 -10.30 4.57 -0.27
C LEU A 24 -11.62 4.83 -1.00
N ALA A 25 -12.38 5.85 -0.57
CA ALA A 25 -13.63 6.23 -1.25
C ALA A 25 -13.44 6.74 -2.68
N LYS A 26 -12.21 7.13 -3.05
CA LYS A 26 -11.82 7.55 -4.41
C LYS A 26 -11.24 6.40 -5.24
N ASP A 27 -11.30 5.16 -4.75
CA ASP A 27 -10.69 3.99 -5.36
C ASP A 27 -9.16 4.14 -5.55
N ALA A 28 -8.49 4.85 -4.64
CA ALA A 28 -7.04 5.07 -4.66
C ALA A 28 -6.34 4.37 -3.46
N PRO A 29 -6.29 3.03 -3.42
CA PRO A 29 -5.81 2.26 -2.26
C PRO A 29 -4.33 2.47 -1.94
N TYR A 30 -3.48 2.73 -2.94
CA TYR A 30 -2.06 3.02 -2.71
C TYR A 30 -1.82 4.37 -2.05
N ALA A 31 -2.61 5.38 -2.42
CA ALA A 31 -2.59 6.66 -1.74
C ALA A 31 -3.07 6.49 -0.29
N ALA A 32 -4.20 5.78 -0.10
CA ALA A 32 -4.74 5.48 1.22
C ALA A 32 -3.73 4.75 2.12
N ARG A 33 -2.99 3.77 1.57
CA ARG A 33 -1.93 3.06 2.29
C ARG A 33 -0.88 4.02 2.83
N ASN A 34 -0.38 4.93 1.98
CA ASN A 34 0.62 5.91 2.40
C ASN A 34 0.06 6.85 3.47
N ASP A 35 -1.18 7.32 3.29
CA ASP A 35 -1.85 8.19 4.25
C ASP A 35 -1.99 7.49 5.62
N PHE A 36 -2.41 6.22 5.66
CA PHE A 36 -2.46 5.46 6.91
C PHE A 36 -1.08 5.21 7.53
N GLU A 37 -0.05 4.93 6.72
CA GLU A 37 1.31 4.80 7.24
C GLU A 37 1.80 6.11 7.88
N THR A 38 1.53 7.25 7.24
CA THR A 38 1.85 8.56 7.83
C THR A 38 1.07 8.80 9.13
N ALA A 39 -0.21 8.40 9.20
CA ALA A 39 -0.98 8.47 10.44
C ALA A 39 -0.34 7.68 11.60
N LEU A 40 0.23 6.50 11.31
CA LEU A 40 0.90 5.65 12.30
C LEU A 40 2.29 6.17 12.71
N THR A 41 2.94 6.99 11.89
CA THR A 41 4.17 7.68 12.32
C THR A 41 3.88 8.68 13.44
N HIS A 42 2.69 9.27 13.43
CA HIS A 42 2.24 10.22 14.43
C HIS A 42 1.69 9.52 15.68
N ALA A 43 0.68 8.65 15.52
CA ALA A 43 0.11 7.86 16.60
C ALA A 43 0.13 6.37 16.26
N PRO A 44 1.08 5.59 16.83
CA PRO A 44 1.25 4.17 16.52
C PRO A 44 0.04 3.28 16.88
N ASN A 45 -0.85 3.76 17.74
CA ASN A 45 -2.02 3.05 18.26
C ASN A 45 -3.35 3.63 17.75
N HIS A 46 -3.33 4.34 16.62
CA HIS A 46 -4.53 4.93 16.04
C HIS A 46 -5.44 3.85 15.43
N PRO A 47 -6.69 3.66 15.91
CA PRO A 47 -7.53 2.53 15.53
C PRO A 47 -7.89 2.53 14.04
N SER A 48 -8.44 3.63 13.53
CA SER A 48 -8.93 3.69 12.15
C SER A 48 -7.81 3.56 11.11
N ALA A 49 -6.60 4.00 11.47
CA ALA A 49 -5.43 3.90 10.60
C ALA A 49 -4.91 2.46 10.55
N ILE A 50 -4.85 1.77 11.70
CA ILE A 50 -4.47 0.36 11.76
C ILE A 50 -5.48 -0.50 11.00
N VAL A 51 -6.78 -0.32 11.24
CA VAL A 51 -7.82 -1.12 10.58
C VAL A 51 -7.81 -0.89 9.08
N GLY A 52 -7.76 0.38 8.64
CA GLY A 52 -7.67 0.75 7.23
C GLY A 52 -6.42 0.20 6.54
N LEU A 53 -5.24 0.34 7.17
CA LEU A 53 -3.99 -0.22 6.64
C LEU A 53 -4.04 -1.76 6.58
N SER A 54 -4.58 -2.41 7.61
CA SER A 54 -4.64 -3.87 7.68
C SER A 54 -5.56 -4.45 6.61
N ASN A 55 -6.69 -3.80 6.31
CA ASN A 55 -7.54 -4.17 5.18
C ASN A 55 -6.78 -4.12 3.86
N ILE A 56 -6.09 -3.01 3.57
CA ILE A 56 -5.29 -2.88 2.34
C ILE A 56 -4.20 -3.97 2.26
N LEU A 57 -3.53 -4.27 3.37
CA LEU A 57 -2.51 -5.32 3.42
C LEU A 57 -3.09 -6.72 3.18
N LEU A 58 -4.29 -7.00 3.68
CA LEU A 58 -5.00 -8.25 3.42
C LEU A 58 -5.48 -8.34 1.98
N ASP A 59 -5.90 -7.23 1.37
CA ASP A 59 -6.28 -7.19 -0.05
C ASP A 59 -5.06 -7.37 -0.98
N ILE A 60 -3.88 -6.86 -0.59
CA ILE A 60 -2.60 -7.15 -1.26
C ILE A 60 -2.26 -8.64 -1.10
N TYR A 61 -2.54 -9.23 0.07
CA TYR A 61 -2.33 -10.65 0.29
C TYR A 61 -3.26 -11.50 -0.58
N SER A 62 -4.55 -11.19 -0.70
CA SER A 62 -5.51 -11.93 -1.54
C SER A 62 -5.32 -11.71 -3.04
N GLU A 63 -4.41 -10.83 -3.46
CA GLU A 63 -4.21 -10.37 -4.84
C GLU A 63 -5.41 -9.59 -5.42
N ASP A 64 -6.31 -9.08 -4.56
CA ASP A 64 -7.39 -8.17 -4.97
C ASP A 64 -6.83 -6.80 -5.35
N LEU A 65 -5.72 -6.38 -4.73
CA LEU A 65 -4.98 -5.17 -5.07
C LEU A 65 -3.70 -5.49 -5.85
N LEU A 66 -3.74 -5.21 -7.15
CA LEU A 66 -2.59 -5.40 -8.06
C LEU A 66 -1.59 -4.25 -7.93
N PRO A 67 -0.27 -4.52 -7.98
CA PRO A 67 0.76 -3.50 -7.84
C PRO A 67 0.57 -2.40 -8.90
N PRO A 68 0.82 -1.12 -8.57
CA PRO A 68 0.67 -0.05 -9.55
C PRO A 68 1.61 -0.34 -10.72
N SER A 69 1.09 -0.23 -11.95
CA SER A 69 1.91 -0.39 -13.14
C SER A 69 3.07 0.62 -13.07
N PRO A 70 4.33 0.19 -13.19
CA PRO A 70 5.48 1.08 -13.12
C PRO A 70 5.58 2.06 -14.30
N ILE A 71 4.69 1.94 -15.29
CA ILE A 71 4.60 2.83 -16.43
C ILE A 71 3.67 3.99 -16.02
N PRO A 72 4.16 5.23 -15.88
CA PRO A 72 3.27 6.37 -15.71
C PRO A 72 2.29 6.37 -16.89
N PRO A 73 0.99 6.60 -16.68
CA PRO A 73 0.04 6.70 -17.78
C PRO A 73 0.56 7.81 -18.70
N LEU A 74 1.08 7.40 -19.86
CA LEU A 74 1.45 8.32 -20.92
C LEU A 74 0.12 8.92 -21.35
N GLU A 75 -0.14 10.18 -20.97
CA GLU A 75 -1.29 10.93 -21.46
C GLU A 75 -1.34 10.77 -22.99
N ASP A 76 -2.44 10.21 -23.50
CA ASP A 76 -2.77 10.00 -24.92
C ASP A 76 -2.80 11.30 -25.76
N SER A 77 -2.36 12.43 -25.19
CA SER A 77 -2.25 13.74 -25.83
C SER A 77 -1.24 13.80 -26.99
N LEU A 78 -0.40 12.78 -27.19
CA LEU A 78 0.57 12.75 -28.29
C LEU A 78 0.09 12.02 -29.55
N LEU A 79 -1.06 11.32 -29.53
CA LEU A 79 -1.57 10.60 -30.71
C LEU A 79 -2.41 11.48 -31.66
N HIS A 80 -2.67 12.74 -31.33
CA HIS A 80 -3.46 13.67 -32.16
C HIS A 80 -2.64 14.73 -32.92
N LEU A 81 -1.31 14.68 -32.87
CA LEU A 81 -0.42 15.61 -33.58
C LEU A 81 0.52 14.87 -34.54
N ASN A 82 -0.01 14.35 -35.66
CA ASN A 82 0.58 14.49 -37.01
C ASN A 82 0.00 13.47 -38.01
N LEU A 83 -1.18 13.78 -38.54
CA LEU A 83 -1.53 13.42 -39.92
C LEU A 83 -1.61 14.70 -40.76
N ARG A 84 -0.47 15.38 -40.95
CA ARG A 84 -0.34 16.40 -42.00
C ARG A 84 0.98 16.22 -42.74
N ASN A 85 0.90 15.29 -43.68
CA ASN A 85 1.82 15.13 -44.78
C ASN A 85 1.80 16.39 -45.66
N THR A 86 2.87 17.18 -45.66
CA THR A 86 3.23 18.05 -46.79
C THR A 86 4.75 18.14 -46.92
N ASN A 87 5.22 17.68 -48.08
CA ASN A 87 6.59 17.69 -48.58
C ASN A 87 7.32 19.04 -48.48
N SER A 88 8.58 19.02 -48.04
CA SER A 88 9.62 19.93 -48.57
C SER A 88 11.04 19.48 -48.17
N SER A 89 11.79 19.03 -49.18
CA SER A 89 13.24 19.21 -49.42
C SER A 89 14.26 19.26 -48.27
N SER A 90 15.17 18.28 -48.30
CA SER A 90 16.63 18.39 -48.18
C SER A 90 17.23 19.41 -47.18
N SER A 91 17.66 18.90 -46.02
CA SER A 91 18.95 19.28 -45.41
C SER A 91 19.41 18.21 -44.44
N ARG A 92 20.56 17.61 -44.73
CA ARG A 92 21.26 16.67 -43.85
C ARG A 92 21.93 17.48 -42.74
N GLN A 93 21.48 17.35 -41.50
CA GLN A 93 22.30 17.67 -40.35
C GLN A 93 22.25 16.51 -39.36
N ALA A 94 23.36 15.77 -39.35
CA ALA A 94 23.65 14.73 -38.40
C ALA A 94 23.86 15.36 -37.02
N VAL A 95 22.98 15.03 -36.08
CA VAL A 95 23.25 15.22 -34.65
C VAL A 95 23.82 13.91 -34.11
N SER A 96 25.07 13.99 -33.67
CA SER A 96 25.89 12.93 -33.09
C SER A 96 25.21 12.25 -31.89
N PRO A 97 25.25 10.92 -31.78
CA PRO A 97 24.73 10.22 -30.61
C PRO A 97 25.57 10.52 -29.35
N LEU A 98 24.89 10.72 -28.23
CA LEU A 98 25.50 10.85 -26.91
C LEU A 98 26.35 9.61 -26.59
N PRO A 99 27.56 9.76 -26.02
CA PRO A 99 28.40 8.63 -25.68
C PRO A 99 27.78 7.82 -24.53
N SER A 100 27.31 6.62 -24.84
CA SER A 100 26.95 5.60 -23.85
C SER A 100 28.21 4.96 -23.28
N THR A 101 28.92 5.69 -22.41
CA THR A 101 30.04 5.14 -21.65
C THR A 101 30.01 5.71 -20.24
N PRO A 102 29.80 4.88 -19.19
CA PRO A 102 29.95 5.35 -17.82
C PRO A 102 31.41 5.77 -17.61
N LEU A 103 31.58 7.01 -17.15
CA LEU A 103 32.86 7.58 -16.80
C LEU A 103 33.47 6.77 -15.64
N GLY A 104 34.43 5.90 -15.92
CA GLY A 104 35.12 5.16 -14.86
C GLY A 104 35.86 3.86 -15.21
N LEU A 105 35.81 3.34 -16.43
CA LEU A 105 36.54 2.12 -16.79
C LEU A 105 37.14 2.24 -18.20
N GLY A 106 38.47 2.32 -18.28
CA GLY A 106 39.21 2.44 -19.53
C GLY A 106 39.19 1.16 -20.38
N PRO A 107 39.45 1.24 -21.69
CA PRO A 107 39.38 0.09 -22.59
C PRO A 107 40.65 -0.76 -22.50
N SER A 108 40.50 -2.04 -22.14
CA SER A 108 41.54 -3.05 -22.36
C SER A 108 41.07 -3.99 -23.46
N ALA A 109 41.91 -4.12 -24.48
CA ALA A 109 41.67 -4.86 -25.70
C ALA A 109 41.70 -6.38 -25.47
N ASN A 110 40.68 -7.10 -25.95
CA ASN A 110 40.80 -8.01 -27.10
C ASN A 110 39.48 -8.76 -27.38
N PRO A 111 39.16 -9.03 -28.66
CA PRO A 111 37.99 -9.82 -29.05
C PRO A 111 38.38 -11.30 -29.19
N GLN A 112 37.55 -12.23 -28.72
CA GLN A 112 37.28 -13.51 -29.41
C GLN A 112 36.31 -14.45 -28.66
N SER A 113 35.31 -14.92 -29.42
CA SER A 113 34.77 -16.29 -29.44
C SER A 113 33.76 -16.74 -28.37
N THR A 114 32.51 -16.93 -28.81
CA THR A 114 31.55 -17.92 -28.27
C THR A 114 32.11 -19.35 -28.41
N PRO A 115 31.81 -20.31 -27.52
CA PRO A 115 30.61 -21.17 -27.74
C PRO A 115 29.91 -21.75 -26.47
N ILE A 116 28.58 -21.87 -26.57
CA ILE A 116 27.63 -22.90 -26.08
C ILE A 116 28.08 -23.86 -24.93
N THR A 117 27.35 -23.85 -23.80
CA THR A 117 26.82 -25.04 -23.05
C THR A 117 25.70 -24.63 -22.06
N PRO A 118 24.82 -25.56 -21.64
CA PRO A 118 23.54 -25.30 -20.97
C PRO A 118 23.60 -25.46 -19.45
N ASP A 119 23.08 -24.50 -18.68
CA ASP A 119 22.82 -24.58 -17.23
C ASP A 119 21.59 -23.68 -16.99
N LEU A 120 20.41 -24.19 -16.62
CA LEU A 120 19.97 -24.50 -15.25
C LEU A 120 20.22 -23.34 -14.27
N ASP A 121 19.09 -22.86 -13.70
CA ASP A 121 18.96 -21.90 -12.59
C ASP A 121 19.12 -20.41 -12.94
N ASP A 122 18.21 -19.87 -13.77
CA ASP A 122 17.90 -18.44 -13.71
C ASP A 122 16.66 -18.22 -12.83
N ASP A 123 16.95 -17.97 -11.56
CA ASP A 123 16.14 -17.27 -10.56
C ASP A 123 15.94 -15.79 -10.99
N GLU A 124 15.61 -15.58 -12.27
CA GLU A 124 15.42 -14.26 -12.86
C GLU A 124 14.03 -13.80 -12.47
N LEU A 125 13.96 -13.03 -11.37
CA LEU A 125 12.78 -12.25 -11.01
C LEU A 125 12.27 -11.57 -12.29
N PRO A 126 11.00 -11.79 -12.69
CA PRO A 126 10.49 -11.19 -13.91
C PRO A 126 10.68 -9.69 -13.83
N VAL A 127 11.31 -9.11 -14.85
CA VAL A 127 11.59 -7.68 -14.93
C VAL A 127 10.32 -6.90 -14.54
N ALA A 128 10.46 -5.91 -13.65
CA ALA A 128 9.38 -5.27 -12.90
C ALA A 128 8.14 -4.84 -13.71
N TYR A 129 8.26 -4.66 -15.03
CA TYR A 129 7.13 -4.35 -15.92
C TYR A 129 6.23 -5.54 -16.29
N LYS A 130 6.63 -6.79 -15.99
CA LYS A 130 5.81 -8.02 -16.20
C LYS A 130 5.25 -8.60 -14.90
N ALA A 131 5.58 -8.03 -13.75
CA ALA A 131 5.11 -8.52 -12.46
C ALA A 131 3.62 -8.19 -12.29
N THR A 132 2.74 -9.09 -12.76
CA THR A 132 1.29 -9.00 -12.54
C THR A 132 0.93 -9.21 -11.07
N ARG A 133 1.81 -9.84 -10.29
CA ARG A 133 1.62 -10.16 -8.87
C ARG A 133 2.88 -9.83 -8.07
N LEU A 134 2.70 -9.45 -6.80
CA LEU A 134 3.82 -9.26 -5.88
C LEU A 134 4.49 -10.62 -5.57
N PRO A 135 5.80 -10.64 -5.27
CA PRO A 135 6.46 -11.85 -4.79
C PRO A 135 5.75 -12.43 -3.56
N LEU A 136 5.69 -13.76 -3.46
CA LEU A 136 5.01 -14.46 -2.36
C LEU A 136 5.52 -14.02 -0.98
N VAL A 137 6.82 -13.70 -0.87
CA VAL A 137 7.45 -13.23 0.37
C VAL A 137 6.84 -11.91 0.83
N ASP A 138 6.60 -10.96 -0.09
CA ASP A 138 6.05 -9.65 0.26
C ASP A 138 4.55 -9.76 0.62
N ARG A 139 3.82 -10.64 -0.07
CA ARG A 139 2.44 -10.98 0.30
C ARG A 139 2.35 -11.54 1.72
N LEU A 140 3.21 -12.52 2.04
CA LEU A 140 3.24 -13.12 3.37
C LEU A 140 3.62 -12.08 4.44
N ALA A 141 4.59 -11.22 4.13
CA ALA A 141 4.98 -10.12 5.01
C ALA A 141 3.83 -9.13 5.24
N ALA A 142 3.04 -8.81 4.21
CA ALA A 142 1.87 -7.96 4.32
C ALA A 142 0.82 -8.56 5.27
N ARG A 143 0.51 -9.85 5.13
CA ARG A 143 -0.40 -10.58 6.02
C ARG A 143 0.10 -10.56 7.47
N ASP A 144 1.36 -10.92 7.69
CA ASP A 144 1.93 -11.01 9.04
C ASP A 144 1.99 -9.62 9.71
N ARG A 145 2.25 -8.56 8.93
CA ARG A 145 2.16 -7.18 9.40
C ARG A 145 0.72 -6.80 9.79
N ALA A 146 -0.27 -7.12 8.97
CA ALA A 146 -1.69 -6.86 9.27
C ALA A 146 -2.10 -7.57 10.57
N TYR A 147 -1.76 -8.85 10.71
CA TYR A 147 -2.02 -9.62 11.92
C TYR A 147 -1.36 -8.99 13.16
N ALA A 148 -0.10 -8.60 13.06
CA ALA A 148 0.61 -7.97 14.17
C ALA A 148 -0.10 -6.69 14.63
N LEU A 149 -0.45 -5.79 13.70
CA LEU A 149 -1.13 -4.53 14.00
C LEU A 149 -2.53 -4.74 14.61
N LEU A 150 -3.31 -5.68 14.09
CA LEU A 150 -4.65 -5.98 14.61
C LEU A 150 -4.60 -6.66 15.98
N SER A 151 -3.64 -7.56 16.18
CA SER A 151 -3.45 -8.24 17.46
C SER A 151 -2.95 -7.31 18.56
N THR A 152 -2.15 -6.29 18.22
CA THR A 152 -1.74 -5.26 19.20
C THR A 152 -2.89 -4.32 19.49
N LEU A 153 -3.66 -3.90 18.48
CA LEU A 153 -4.82 -3.01 18.64
C LEU A 153 -5.91 -3.61 19.53
N THR A 154 -6.25 -4.89 19.35
CA THR A 154 -7.31 -5.55 20.15
C THR A 154 -6.89 -5.79 21.60
N LYS A 155 -5.59 -5.94 21.87
CA LYS A 155 -5.04 -6.17 23.23
C LYS A 155 -4.74 -4.87 23.99
N LEU A 156 -4.35 -3.82 23.28
CA LEU A 156 -4.08 -2.50 23.84
C LEU A 156 -5.45 -1.83 24.05
N GLY A 157 -5.96 -1.85 25.28
CA GLY A 157 -7.37 -1.57 25.63
C GLY A 157 -8.00 -0.21 25.25
N SER A 158 -7.47 0.53 24.27
CA SER A 158 -8.13 1.69 23.64
C SER A 158 -9.11 1.31 22.55
N SER A 159 -8.92 0.16 21.89
CA SER A 159 -9.65 -0.22 20.67
C SER A 159 -10.29 -1.61 20.73
N TRP A 160 -10.40 -2.17 21.94
CA TRP A 160 -11.10 -3.44 22.21
C TRP A 160 -12.59 -3.40 21.86
N ASN A 161 -13.18 -2.21 21.76
CA ASN A 161 -14.59 -1.99 21.50
C ASN A 161 -14.90 -1.69 20.02
N SER A 162 -13.94 -1.84 19.11
CA SER A 162 -14.16 -1.64 17.67
C SER A 162 -14.55 -2.96 16.99
N SER A 163 -15.81 -3.09 16.56
CA SER A 163 -16.29 -4.26 15.82
C SER A 163 -15.51 -4.47 14.52
N GLU A 164 -15.20 -3.39 13.80
CA GLU A 164 -14.41 -3.43 12.55
C GLU A 164 -13.00 -4.03 12.77
N ALA A 165 -12.35 -3.70 13.88
CA ALA A 165 -11.04 -4.28 14.20
C ALA A 165 -11.10 -5.79 14.46
N TRP A 166 -12.15 -6.26 15.13
CA TRP A 166 -12.36 -7.70 15.34
C TRP A 166 -12.74 -8.41 14.05
N PHE A 167 -13.56 -7.79 13.20
CA PHE A 167 -13.90 -8.32 11.89
C PHE A 167 -12.66 -8.52 11.01
N THR A 168 -11.82 -7.49 10.91
CA THR A 168 -10.56 -7.55 10.14
C THR A 168 -9.56 -8.54 10.70
N LEU A 169 -9.50 -8.69 12.04
CA LEU A 169 -8.69 -9.73 12.68
C LEU A 169 -9.21 -11.14 12.36
N GLY A 170 -10.53 -11.32 12.32
CA GLY A 170 -11.18 -12.57 11.88
C GLY A 170 -10.76 -12.95 10.46
N ARG A 171 -10.82 -11.98 9.52
CA ARG A 171 -10.33 -12.15 8.15
C ARG A 171 -8.85 -12.56 8.11
N ALA A 172 -7.99 -11.92 8.91
CA ALA A 172 -6.57 -12.30 8.99
C ALA A 172 -6.37 -13.75 9.50
N TYR A 173 -7.23 -14.22 10.42
CA TYR A 173 -7.18 -15.61 10.90
C TYR A 173 -7.61 -16.62 9.84
N GLU A 174 -8.61 -16.31 9.03
CA GLU A 174 -9.04 -17.12 7.89
C GLU A 174 -7.90 -17.27 6.88
N GLU A 175 -7.27 -16.16 6.50
CA GLU A 175 -6.10 -16.14 5.59
C GLU A 175 -4.85 -16.82 6.19
N SER A 176 -4.78 -16.95 7.51
CA SER A 176 -3.71 -17.69 8.21
C SER A 176 -3.96 -19.20 8.33
N GLY A 177 -5.17 -19.67 7.97
CA GLY A 177 -5.56 -21.08 8.12
C GLY A 177 -5.95 -21.50 9.53
N GLN A 178 -6.38 -20.57 10.39
CA GLN A 178 -6.83 -20.83 11.77
C GLN A 178 -8.34 -20.53 11.94
N PRO A 179 -9.24 -21.32 11.32
CA PRO A 179 -10.67 -21.02 11.28
C PRO A 179 -11.36 -21.10 12.65
N ASP A 180 -10.84 -21.91 13.58
CA ASP A 180 -11.45 -22.04 14.91
C ASP A 180 -11.32 -20.74 15.72
N LYS A 181 -10.16 -20.08 15.65
CA LYS A 181 -9.95 -18.77 16.26
C LYS A 181 -10.72 -17.67 15.54
N ALA A 182 -10.84 -17.76 14.21
CA ALA A 182 -11.64 -16.81 13.44
C ALA A 182 -13.09 -16.79 13.92
N LYS A 183 -13.70 -17.96 14.18
CA LYS A 183 -15.06 -18.06 14.73
C LYS A 183 -15.20 -17.37 16.08
N GLU A 184 -14.24 -17.59 17.00
CA GLU A 184 -14.24 -16.94 18.31
C GLU A 184 -14.19 -15.41 18.18
N VAL A 185 -13.29 -14.90 17.34
CA VAL A 185 -13.13 -13.47 17.08
C VAL A 185 -14.35 -12.85 16.40
N LEU A 186 -14.94 -13.55 15.43
CA LEU A 186 -16.17 -13.10 14.76
C LEU A 186 -17.36 -13.09 15.71
N TRP A 187 -17.41 -14.00 16.68
CA TRP A 187 -18.44 -13.96 17.72
C TRP A 187 -18.33 -12.68 18.56
N TRP A 188 -17.13 -12.27 18.96
CA TRP A 188 -16.90 -10.98 19.62
C TRP A 188 -17.31 -9.79 18.75
N CYS A 189 -17.06 -9.84 17.44
CA CYS A 189 -17.51 -8.79 16.52
C CYS A 189 -19.03 -8.61 16.55
N VAL A 190 -19.79 -9.71 16.55
CA VAL A 190 -21.26 -9.67 16.60
C VAL A 190 -21.74 -9.09 17.92
N GLU A 191 -21.20 -9.55 19.05
CA GLU A 191 -21.57 -9.04 20.38
C GLU A 191 -21.30 -7.53 20.52
N LEU A 192 -20.17 -7.05 19.99
CA LEU A 192 -19.85 -5.63 20.00
C LEU A 192 -20.79 -4.84 19.09
N GLU A 193 -21.07 -5.32 17.88
CA GLU A 193 -21.95 -4.66 16.92
C GLU A 193 -23.37 -4.49 17.48
N GLU A 194 -23.93 -5.53 18.11
CA GLU A 194 -25.23 -5.47 18.78
C GLU A 194 -25.26 -4.45 19.94
N GLY A 195 -24.11 -4.21 20.58
CA GLY A 195 -23.94 -3.23 21.64
C GLY A 195 -23.56 -1.82 21.17
N THR A 196 -23.29 -1.61 19.88
CA THR A 196 -22.86 -0.29 19.40
C THR A 196 -24.02 0.72 19.34
N GLY A 197 -23.76 1.93 19.84
CA GLY A 197 -24.66 3.06 19.63
C GLY A 197 -24.42 3.71 18.27
N VAL A 198 -25.40 4.48 17.77
CA VAL A 198 -25.29 5.25 16.51
C VAL A 198 -24.09 6.20 16.48
N ARG A 199 -23.58 6.61 17.65
CA ARG A 199 -22.39 7.45 17.80
C ARG A 199 -21.52 6.93 18.93
N ASP A 200 -20.20 7.08 18.79
CA ASP A 200 -19.25 6.75 19.85
C ASP A 200 -19.52 7.61 21.09
N TRP A 201 -19.36 7.00 22.27
CA TRP A 201 -19.48 7.68 23.56
C TRP A 201 -18.46 8.83 23.69
N ARG A 202 -17.32 8.73 22.98
CA ARG A 202 -16.31 9.79 22.90
C ARG A 202 -16.83 11.11 22.35
N CYS A 203 -17.94 11.12 21.59
CA CYS A 203 -18.56 12.34 21.08
C CYS A 203 -19.16 13.23 22.19
N LEU A 204 -19.50 12.67 23.35
CA LEU A 204 -20.11 13.41 24.46
C LEU A 204 -19.07 14.18 25.28
N THR A 205 -17.84 13.69 25.33
CA THR A 205 -16.73 14.28 26.07
C THR A 205 -16.01 15.35 25.27
N GLY A 206 -16.72 16.42 24.88
CA GLY A 206 -16.17 17.76 24.57
C GLY A 206 -14.84 17.84 23.80
N GLY A 207 -14.52 16.87 22.96
CA GLY A 207 -13.26 16.76 22.22
C GLY A 207 -13.31 17.59 20.94
N GLY A 208 -13.80 18.84 21.05
CA GLY A 208 -13.75 19.78 19.95
C GLY A 208 -12.29 20.01 19.56
N TYR A 209 -12.01 19.88 18.26
CA TYR A 209 -10.75 20.31 17.67
C TYR A 209 -10.50 21.76 18.09
N ILE A 210 -9.41 22.01 18.83
CA ILE A 210 -9.00 23.37 19.14
C ILE A 210 -8.34 23.89 17.86
N ILE A 211 -9.05 24.75 17.14
CA ILE A 211 -8.52 25.57 16.03
C ILE A 211 -7.84 26.82 16.57
#